data_AF-A0A378H2Y2-F1
#
_entry.id   AF-A0A378H2Y2-F1
#
_cell.length_a   1.000
_cell.length_b   1.000
_cell.length_c   1.000
_cell.angle_alpha   90.00
_cell.angle_beta   90.00
_cell.angle_gamma   90.00
#
_symmetry.space_group_name_H-M   'P 1'
#
loop_
_entity.id
_entity.type
_entity.pdbx_description
1 polymer ?
#
loop_
_entity_poly.entity_id
_entity_poly.type
_entity_poly.pdbx_seq_one_letter_code
_entity_poly.pdbx_strand_id
1 'polypeptide(L)' 'MKLPPLNALRCFEAAARLLSLKLAASELCVTPSAVSQQIAALRRR' A
#
# COMPACT_ATOMS: atom_id res chain seq x y z
N MET A 1 -2.13 8.09 -20.04
CA MET A 1 -1.89 6.98 -19.07
C MET A 1 -2.14 7.51 -17.67
N LYS A 2 -3.07 6.91 -16.92
CA LYS A 2 -3.35 7.32 -15.54
C LYS A 2 -2.39 6.56 -14.63
N LEU A 3 -1.38 7.25 -14.07
CA LEU A 3 -0.46 6.62 -13.15
C LEU A 3 -1.23 6.18 -11.89
N PRO A 4 -0.92 5.00 -11.34
CA PRO A 4 -1.44 4.62 -10.03
C PRO A 4 -1.02 5.67 -8.99
N PRO A 5 -1.85 5.93 -7.98
CA PRO A 5 -1.52 6.90 -6.94
C PRO A 5 -0.23 6.49 -6.22
N LEU A 6 0.66 7.45 -5.96
CA LEU A 6 1.97 7.21 -5.35
C LEU A 6 1.88 6.43 -4.02
N ASN A 7 0.82 6.69 -3.25
CA ASN A 7 0.58 6.01 -1.99
C ASN A 7 0.32 4.51 -2.16
N ALA A 8 -0.27 4.10 -3.28
CA ALA A 8 -0.48 2.68 -3.59
C ALA A 8 0.83 1.95 -3.83
N LEU A 9 1.74 2.56 -4.58
CA LEU A 9 3.09 2.03 -4.81
C LEU A 9 3.88 1.96 -3.50
N ARG A 10 3.84 3.03 -2.68
CA ARG A 10 4.51 3.06 -1.37
C ARG A 10 3.96 2.00 -0.40
N CYS A 11 2.64 1.85 -0.34
CA CYS A 11 2.01 0.81 0.48
C CYS A 11 2.40 -0.59 0.03
N PHE A 12 2.46 -0.83 -1.28
CA PHE A 12 2.86 -2.12 -1.85
C PHE A 12 4.33 -2.44 -1.56
N GLU A 13 5.23 -1.49 -1.79
CA GLU A 13 6.66 -1.64 -1.49
C GLU A 13 6.89 -1.96 0.00
N ALA A 14 6.32 -1.16 0.90
CA ALA A 14 6.47 -1.37 2.34
C ALA A 14 5.90 -2.72 2.79
N ALA A 15 4.72 -3.10 2.28
CA ALA A 15 4.11 -4.40 2.57
C ALA A 15 4.93 -5.57 2.03
N ALA A 16 5.56 -5.44 0.85
CA ALA A 16 6.44 -6.44 0.28
C ALA A 16 7.76 -6.56 1.06
N ARG A 17 8.36 -5.44 1.46
CA ARG A 17 9.61 -5.39 2.24
C ARG A 17 9.45 -5.95 3.64
N LEU A 18 8.34 -5.64 4.31
CA LEU A 18 8.07 -6.04 5.69
C LEU A 18 7.29 -7.36 5.80
N LEU A 19 6.83 -7.91 4.66
CA LEU A 19 5.95 -9.09 4.57
C LEU A 19 4.71 -8.99 5.49
N SER A 20 4.27 -7.77 5.80
CA SER A 20 3.22 -7.51 6.78
C SER A 20 2.51 -6.18 6.53
N LEU A 21 1.19 -6.24 6.36
CA LEU A 21 0.34 -5.04 6.22
C LEU A 21 0.32 -4.20 7.49
N LYS A 22 0.42 -4.84 8.67
CA LYS A 22 0.40 -4.15 9.97
C LYS A 22 1.68 -3.35 10.18
N LEU A 23 2.83 -3.93 9.86
CA LEU A 23 4.13 -3.24 9.95
C LEU A 23 4.21 -2.12 8.92
N ALA A 24 3.78 -2.35 7.68
CA ALA A 24 3.72 -1.31 6.65
C ALA A 24 2.80 -0.15 7.04
N ALA A 25 1.66 -0.44 7.65
CA ALA A 25 0.75 0.58 8.17
C ALA A 25 1.38 1.41 9.29
N SER A 26 2.10 0.74 10.20
CA SER A 26 2.83 1.41 11.28
C SER A 26 3.96 2.31 10.76
N GLU A 27 4.69 1.86 9.74
CA GLU A 27 5.76 2.64 9.11
C GLU A 27 5.23 3.86 8.36
N LEU A 28 4.13 3.70 7.63
CA LEU A 28 3.54 4.76 6.81
C LEU A 28 2.57 5.66 7.59
N CYS A 29 2.43 5.47 8.91
CA CYS A 29 1.50 6.20 9.78
C CYS A 29 0.04 6.16 9.30
N VAL A 30 -0.40 5.00 8.82
CA VAL A 30 -1.77 4.77 8.33
C VAL A 30 -2.41 3.56 9.01
N THR A 31 -3.69 3.31 8.73
CA THR A 31 -4.37 2.10 9.20
C THR A 31 -4.05 0.90 8.30
N PRO A 32 -4.04 -0.34 8.83
CA PRO A 32 -3.87 -1.55 8.00
C PRO A 32 -4.91 -1.66 6.87
N SER A 33 -6.14 -1.20 7.12
CA SER A 33 -7.20 -1.14 6.12
C SER A 33 -6.87 -0.21 4.97
N ALA A 34 -6.23 0.94 5.24
CA ALA A 34 -5.79 1.87 4.19
C ALA A 34 -4.71 1.23 3.30
N VAL A 35 -3.73 0.53 3.88
CA VAL A 35 -2.70 -0.20 3.12
C VAL A 35 -3.34 -1.23 2.19
N SER A 36 -4.30 -2.02 2.70
CA SER A 36 -5.03 -3.02 1.91
C SER A 36 -5.79 -2.38 0.73
N GLN A 37 -6.52 -1.28 0.97
CA GLN A 37 -7.25 -0.57 -0.09
C GLN A 37 -6.31 0.03 -1.15
N GLN A 38 -5.19 0.62 -0.73
CA GLN A 38 -4.20 1.21 -1.63
C GLN A 38 -3.56 0.15 -2.52
N ILE A 39 -3.19 -1.02 -1.97
CA ILE A 39 -2.66 -2.14 -2.76
C ILE A 39 -3.73 -2.70 -3.70
N ALA A 40 -4.99 -2.82 -3.25
CA ALA A 40 -6.09 -3.29 -4.09
C ALA A 40 -6.35 -2.35 -5.29
N ALA A 41 -6.10 -1.04 -5.12
CA ALA A 41 -6.22 -0.07 -6.20
C ALA A 41 -5.19 -0.29 -7.33
N LEU A 42 -4.05 -0.93 -7.06
CA LEU A 42 -3.03 -1.25 -8.10
C LEU A 42 -3.49 -2.32 -9.08
N ARG A 43 -4.41 -3.21 -8.67
CA ARG A 43 -4.86 -4.34 -9.49
C ARG A 43 -5.98 -3.95 -10.46
N ARG A 44 -6.57 -2.76 -10.33
CA ARG A 44 -7.60 -2.27 -11.26
C ARG A 44 -6.92 -1.79 -12.55
N ARG A 45 -7.01 -2.61 -13.60
CA ARG A 45 -6.74 -2.21 -14.99
C ARG A 45 -7.79 -1.21 -15.46
#